data_AF-A0A7S4ADC3-F1
#
_entry.id   AF-A0A7S4ADC3-F1
#
_cell.length_a   1.000
_cell.length_b   1.000
_cell.length_c   1.000
_cell.angle_alpha   90.00
_cell.angle_beta   90.00
_cell.angle_gamma   90.00
#
_symmetry.space_group_name_H-M   'P 1'
#
loop_
_entity.id
_entity.type
_entity.pdbx_description
1 polymer ?
#
loop_
_entity_poly.entity_id
_entity_poly.type
_entity_poly.pdbx_seq_one_letter_code
_entity_poly.pdbx_strand_id
1 'polypeptide(L)'
;MTESFCIAILEAASCGLLVVSTNVGGVPEVLEPDMIVLCDPNAEALVQGVRNAIERQQQKPGESSSSSLLPPLDPWDAHRRIERMYSWHRVAVQTVQVYDRIIQDKPLTFLQRLRRYQSLGGFSGMVVCALVLYIELWIRFVQWMQPLSSIDVVRDLVPPSPSPPSNSSAKAKTKTTASAAS
;
A
#
# COMPACT_ATOMS: atom_id res chain seq x y z
N MET A 1 9.73 -14.21 15.60
CA MET A 1 9.60 -12.93 14.85
C MET A 1 8.22 -12.96 14.21
N THR A 2 7.37 -11.98 14.49
CA THR A 2 6.06 -11.83 13.83
C THR A 2 6.29 -11.01 12.56
N GLU A 3 6.16 -11.63 11.41
CA GLU A 3 6.21 -10.91 10.14
C GLU A 3 4.95 -10.06 10.02
N SER A 4 5.11 -8.73 9.99
CA SER A 4 3.99 -7.79 9.92
C SER A 4 3.42 -7.65 8.51
N PHE A 5 4.23 -7.94 7.48
CA PHE A 5 3.82 -8.00 6.07
C PHE A 5 4.89 -8.74 5.26
N CYS A 6 4.59 -9.95 4.78
CA CYS A 6 5.56 -10.78 4.08
C CYS A 6 5.65 -10.44 2.59
N ILE A 7 6.70 -9.70 2.20
CA ILE A 7 6.95 -9.38 0.79
C ILE A 7 7.26 -10.65 -0.01
N ALA A 8 7.97 -11.63 0.58
CA ALA A 8 8.31 -12.87 -0.12
C ALA A 8 7.07 -13.71 -0.49
N ILE A 9 6.07 -13.75 0.38
CA ILE A 9 4.78 -14.42 0.09
C ILE A 9 4.04 -13.68 -1.03
N LEU A 10 4.06 -12.35 -1.03
CA LEU A 10 3.44 -11.56 -2.08
C LEU A 10 4.14 -11.75 -3.44
N GLU A 11 5.47 -11.80 -3.46
CA GLU A 11 6.26 -12.09 -4.66
C GLU A 11 5.95 -13.49 -5.20
N ALA A 12 5.92 -14.50 -4.33
CA ALA A 12 5.56 -15.87 -4.72
C ALA A 12 4.14 -15.94 -5.31
N ALA A 13 3.16 -15.32 -4.65
CA ALA A 13 1.79 -15.26 -5.13
C ALA A 13 1.67 -14.46 -6.43
N SER A 14 2.47 -13.40 -6.60
CA SER A 14 2.53 -12.64 -7.85
C SER A 14 3.06 -13.49 -9.01
N CYS A 15 3.89 -14.49 -8.77
CA CYS A 15 4.29 -15.47 -9.78
C CYS A 15 3.22 -16.52 -10.07
N GLY A 16 2.03 -16.41 -9.47
CA GLY A 16 0.93 -17.35 -9.62
C GLY A 16 1.09 -18.65 -8.82
N LEU A 17 1.96 -18.64 -7.80
CA LEU A 17 2.22 -19.83 -6.98
C LEU A 17 1.24 -19.92 -5.80
N LEU A 18 0.81 -21.15 -5.49
CA LEU A 18 0.11 -21.46 -4.24
C LEU A 18 1.11 -21.39 -3.08
N VAL A 19 0.83 -20.53 -2.10
CA VAL A 19 1.74 -20.30 -0.97
C VAL A 19 1.36 -21.23 0.19
N VAL A 20 2.35 -21.77 0.89
CA VAL A 20 2.16 -22.45 2.18
C VAL A 20 2.91 -21.66 3.24
N SER A 21 2.22 -21.26 4.30
CA SER A 21 2.81 -20.47 5.38
C SER A 21 2.21 -20.82 6.74
N THR A 22 2.83 -20.33 7.80
CA THR A 22 2.32 -20.49 9.16
C THR A 22 1.20 -19.48 9.46
N ASN A 23 0.23 -19.88 10.28
CA ASN A 23 -0.91 -19.07 10.70
C ASN A 23 -0.54 -18.15 11.87
N VAL A 24 0.41 -17.25 11.65
CA VAL A 24 0.91 -16.33 12.68
C VAL A 24 1.14 -14.93 12.11
N GLY A 25 1.04 -13.91 12.97
CA GLY A 25 1.30 -12.53 12.56
C GLY A 25 0.23 -11.98 11.62
N GLY A 26 0.64 -11.16 10.66
CA GLY A 26 -0.25 -10.54 9.67
C GLY A 26 -0.39 -11.33 8.36
N VAL A 27 0.12 -12.57 8.31
CA VAL A 27 0.12 -13.42 7.11
C VAL A 27 -1.29 -13.80 6.65
N PRO A 28 -2.24 -14.17 7.55
CA PRO A 28 -3.60 -14.52 7.13
C PRO A 28 -4.35 -13.40 6.41
N GLU A 29 -3.94 -12.14 6.59
CA GLU A 29 -4.56 -10.96 6.00
C GLU A 29 -3.97 -10.57 4.64
N VAL A 30 -2.85 -11.18 4.21
CA VAL A 30 -2.14 -10.78 2.97
C VAL A 30 -2.76 -11.36 1.70
N LEU A 31 -3.30 -12.58 1.75
CA LEU A 31 -3.76 -13.30 0.56
C LEU A 31 -5.18 -13.81 0.72
N GLU A 32 -5.88 -14.00 -0.41
CA GLU A 32 -7.18 -14.67 -0.41
C GLU A 32 -7.03 -16.12 0.09
N PRO A 33 -8.03 -16.68 0.82
CA PRO A 33 -7.93 -18.00 1.44
C PRO A 33 -7.69 -19.16 0.47
N ASP A 34 -7.97 -18.98 -0.83
CA ASP A 34 -7.72 -19.98 -1.86
C ASP A 34 -6.31 -19.93 -2.44
N MET A 35 -5.54 -18.87 -2.17
CA MET A 35 -4.18 -18.66 -2.67
C MET A 35 -3.10 -19.03 -1.64
N ILE A 36 -3.51 -19.31 -0.40
CA ILE A 36 -2.60 -19.64 0.71
C ILE A 36 -3.11 -20.83 1.52
N VAL A 37 -2.20 -21.73 1.91
CA VAL A 37 -2.44 -22.79 2.88
C VAL A 37 -1.78 -22.39 4.20
N LEU A 38 -2.60 -22.07 5.19
CA LEU A 38 -2.15 -21.69 6.53
C LEU A 38 -2.03 -22.92 7.42
N CYS A 39 -0.88 -23.05 8.09
CA CYS A 39 -0.53 -24.20 8.93
C CYS A 39 -0.16 -23.73 10.34
N ASP A 40 -0.27 -24.61 11.34
CA ASP A 40 0.30 -24.32 12.66
C ASP A 40 1.82 -24.13 12.59
N PRO A 41 2.44 -23.34 13.50
CA PRO A 41 3.86 -23.03 13.47
C PRO A 41 4.74 -24.19 13.98
N ASN A 42 4.59 -25.36 13.37
CA ASN A 42 5.40 -26.54 13.62
C ASN A 42 5.77 -27.23 12.29
N ALA A 43 6.88 -27.97 12.29
CA ALA A 43 7.42 -28.56 11.07
C ALA A 43 6.47 -29.59 10.45
N GLU A 44 5.83 -30.43 11.26
CA GLU A 44 4.92 -31.48 10.79
C GLU A 44 3.71 -30.90 10.06
N ALA A 45 3.11 -29.84 10.62
CA ALA A 45 2.00 -29.12 10.01
C ALA A 45 2.40 -28.47 8.68
N LEU A 46 3.60 -27.87 8.58
CA LEU A 46 4.09 -27.32 7.31
C LEU A 46 4.31 -28.40 6.25
N VAL A 47 4.90 -29.54 6.62
CA VAL A 47 5.05 -30.67 5.69
C VAL A 47 3.68 -31.15 5.21
N GLN A 48 2.70 -31.26 6.11
CA GLN A 48 1.35 -31.65 5.73
C GLN A 48 0.67 -30.60 4.85
N GLY A 49 0.86 -29.31 5.13
CA GLY A 49 0.37 -28.21 4.30
C GLY A 49 0.93 -28.26 2.88
N VAL A 50 2.23 -28.53 2.73
CA VAL A 50 2.87 -28.71 1.42
C VAL A 50 2.32 -29.93 0.68
N ARG A 51 2.12 -31.06 1.36
CA ARG A 51 1.48 -32.25 0.75
C ARG A 51 0.07 -31.93 0.25
N ASN A 52 -0.75 -31.32 1.09
CA ASN A 52 -2.11 -30.92 0.72
C ASN A 52 -2.12 -29.93 -0.46
N ALA A 53 -1.17 -29.00 -0.51
CA ALA A 53 -1.02 -28.06 -1.62
C ALA A 53 -0.67 -28.76 -2.95
N ILE A 54 0.23 -29.75 -2.91
CA ILE A 54 0.59 -30.56 -4.08
C ILE A 54 -0.60 -31.39 -4.55
N GLU A 55 -1.27 -32.09 -3.63
CA GLU A 55 -2.46 -32.89 -3.94
C GLU A 55 -3.54 -32.03 -4.60
N ARG A 56 -3.82 -30.86 -4.02
CA ARG A 56 -4.76 -29.87 -4.57
C ARG A 56 -4.40 -29.48 -6.00
N GLN A 57 -3.14 -29.19 -6.29
CA GLN A 57 -2.72 -28.76 -7.62
C GLN A 57 -2.72 -29.91 -8.65
N GLN A 58 -2.64 -31.15 -8.20
CA GLN A 58 -2.66 -32.35 -9.04
C GLN A 58 -4.07 -32.93 -9.26
N GLN A 59 -5.11 -32.39 -8.60
CA GLN A 59 -6.49 -32.86 -8.74
C GLN A 59 -6.94 -32.89 -10.20
N LYS A 60 -7.52 -34.02 -10.62
CA LYS A 60 -8.15 -34.15 -11.93
C LYS A 60 -9.60 -33.66 -11.90
N PRO A 61 -10.13 -33.17 -13.04
CA PRO A 61 -11.53 -32.79 -13.14
C PRO A 61 -12.44 -33.98 -12.76
N GLY A 62 -13.27 -33.81 -11.72
CA GLY A 62 -14.22 -34.83 -11.25
C GLY A 62 -13.74 -35.72 -10.10
N GLU A 63 -12.51 -35.55 -9.62
CA GLU A 63 -11.94 -36.30 -8.51
C GLU A 63 -12.04 -35.48 -7.22
N SER A 64 -13.02 -35.79 -6.35
CA SER A 64 -13.15 -35.14 -5.05
C SER A 64 -12.13 -35.71 -4.06
N SER A 65 -11.01 -35.00 -3.87
CA SER A 65 -10.03 -35.33 -2.82
C SER A 65 -10.58 -34.96 -1.44
N SER A 66 -10.26 -35.77 -0.43
CA SER A 66 -10.69 -35.52 0.95
C SER A 66 -9.93 -34.40 1.66
N SER A 67 -8.79 -33.96 1.12
CA SER A 67 -7.86 -33.03 1.79
C SER A 67 -8.09 -31.55 1.46
N SER A 68 -8.69 -31.22 0.31
CA SER A 68 -9.02 -29.83 -0.04
C SER A 68 -10.30 -29.72 -0.87
N LEU A 69 -11.22 -28.87 -0.40
CA LEU A 69 -12.48 -28.53 -1.09
C LEU A 69 -12.30 -27.52 -2.22
N LEU A 70 -11.11 -26.94 -2.36
CA LEU A 70 -10.83 -25.90 -3.33
C LEU A 70 -10.22 -26.47 -4.61
N PRO A 71 -10.58 -25.95 -5.79
CA PRO A 71 -9.99 -26.38 -7.05
C PRO A 71 -8.50 -26.01 -7.13
N PRO A 72 -7.75 -26.61 -8.09
CA PRO A 72 -6.40 -26.18 -8.44
C PRO A 72 -6.35 -24.67 -8.70
N LEU A 73 -5.29 -24.01 -8.24
CA LEU A 73 -5.11 -22.58 -8.45
C LEU A 73 -4.64 -22.35 -9.89
N ASP A 74 -5.36 -21.51 -10.65
CA ASP A 74 -4.89 -21.02 -11.95
C ASP A 74 -3.80 -19.95 -11.74
N PRO A 75 -2.55 -20.16 -12.20
CA PRO A 75 -1.47 -19.20 -11.98
C PRO A 75 -1.74 -17.81 -12.57
N TRP A 76 -2.42 -17.75 -13.72
CA TRP A 76 -2.74 -16.48 -14.38
C TRP A 76 -3.81 -15.70 -13.63
N ASP A 77 -4.83 -16.39 -13.14
CA ASP A 77 -5.84 -15.75 -12.31
C ASP A 77 -5.26 -15.27 -10.98
N ALA A 78 -4.43 -16.09 -10.34
CA ALA A 78 -3.69 -15.73 -9.14
C ALA A 78 -2.88 -14.43 -9.34
N HIS A 79 -2.03 -14.38 -10.37
CA HIS A 79 -1.25 -13.17 -10.69
C HIS A 79 -2.14 -11.93 -10.85
N ARG A 80 -3.23 -12.03 -11.63
CA ARG A 80 -4.16 -10.92 -11.85
C ARG A 80 -4.85 -10.43 -10.58
N ARG A 81 -5.17 -11.33 -9.65
CA ARG A 81 -5.74 -10.95 -8.34
C ARG A 81 -4.72 -10.20 -7.50
N ILE A 82 -3.48 -10.68 -7.43
CA ILE A 82 -2.40 -9.99 -6.70
C ILE A 82 -2.16 -8.58 -7.25
N GLU A 83 -2.06 -8.42 -8.58
CA GLU A 83 -1.88 -7.12 -9.23
C GLU A 83 -2.99 -6.12 -8.85
N ARG A 84 -4.23 -6.59 -8.73
CA ARG A 84 -5.39 -5.77 -8.35
C ARG A 84 -5.40 -5.40 -6.86
N MET A 85 -4.96 -6.31 -5.98
CA MET A 85 -4.92 -6.06 -4.54
C MET A 85 -3.74 -5.16 -4.16
N TYR A 86 -2.56 -5.43 -4.71
CA TYR A 86 -1.30 -4.81 -4.33
C TYR A 86 -0.60 -4.14 -5.51
N SER A 87 -0.48 -2.81 -5.45
CA SER A 87 0.20 -2.01 -6.48
C SER A 87 1.00 -0.88 -5.86
N TRP A 88 2.32 -0.90 -6.07
CA TRP A 88 3.22 0.17 -5.65
C TRP A 88 2.84 1.53 -6.27
N HIS A 89 2.32 1.53 -7.50
CA HIS A 89 1.85 2.74 -8.15
C HIS A 89 0.68 3.37 -7.36
N ARG A 90 -0.30 2.56 -6.95
CA ARG A 90 -1.44 3.03 -6.14
C ARG A 90 -0.97 3.56 -4.79
N VAL A 91 -0.10 2.82 -4.10
CA VAL A 91 0.48 3.25 -2.82
C VAL A 91 1.18 4.60 -2.98
N ALA A 92 2.03 4.78 -3.99
CA ALA A 92 2.73 6.03 -4.22
C ALA A 92 1.76 7.21 -4.43
N VAL A 93 0.76 7.06 -5.30
CA VAL A 93 -0.24 8.11 -5.56
C VAL A 93 -1.04 8.44 -4.30
N GLN A 94 -1.49 7.43 -3.56
CA GLN A 94 -2.26 7.64 -2.32
C GLN A 94 -1.41 8.28 -1.24
N THR A 95 -0.14 7.89 -1.11
CA THR A 95 0.79 8.51 -0.16
C THR A 95 0.97 9.99 -0.49
N VAL A 96 1.23 10.35 -1.76
CA VAL A 96 1.33 11.76 -2.17
C VAL A 96 0.06 12.55 -1.83
N GLN A 97 -1.13 11.99 -2.15
CA GLN A 97 -2.39 12.65 -1.80
C GLN A 97 -2.57 12.89 -0.30
N VAL A 98 -2.08 11.98 0.55
CA VAL A 98 -2.11 12.17 2.01
C VAL A 98 -1.16 13.28 2.42
N TYR A 99 0.06 13.32 1.86
CA TYR A 99 1.01 14.41 2.12
C TYR A 99 0.47 15.76 1.66
N ASP A 100 -0.11 15.86 0.46
CA ASP A 100 -0.70 17.09 -0.07
C ASP A 100 -1.85 17.62 0.80
N ARG A 101 -2.60 16.72 1.45
CA ARG A 101 -3.63 17.12 2.42
C ARG A 101 -3.02 17.60 3.73
N ILE A 102 -2.07 16.86 4.29
CA ILE A 102 -1.45 17.17 5.58
C ILE A 102 -0.63 18.47 5.50
N ILE A 103 0.02 18.75 4.38
CA ILE A 103 0.82 19.97 4.22
C ILE A 103 -0.05 21.24 4.16
N GLN A 104 -1.31 21.11 3.73
CA GLN A 104 -2.29 22.19 3.76
C GLN A 104 -2.87 22.44 5.16
N ASP A 105 -2.80 21.45 6.05
CA ASP A 105 -3.24 21.61 7.43
C ASP A 105 -2.29 22.56 8.18
N LYS A 106 -2.87 23.59 8.81
CA LYS A 106 -2.09 24.51 9.64
C LYS A 106 -1.47 23.74 10.81
N PRO A 107 -0.14 23.83 11.04
CA PRO A 107 0.47 23.21 12.20
C PRO A 107 -0.17 23.80 13.46
N LEU A 108 -0.55 22.93 14.39
CA LEU A 108 -1.11 23.35 15.67
C LEU A 108 -0.12 24.25 16.40
N THR A 109 -0.59 25.41 16.83
CA THR A 109 0.22 26.33 17.64
C THR A 109 0.55 25.72 19.00
N PHE A 110 1.63 26.19 19.64
CA PHE A 110 2.07 25.74 20.96
C PHE A 110 0.91 25.72 21.99
N LEU A 111 0.12 26.79 22.05
CA LEU A 111 -1.00 26.89 22.98
C LEU A 111 -2.12 25.88 22.67
N GLN A 112 -2.39 25.59 21.39
CA GLN A 112 -3.35 24.58 20.99
C GLN A 112 -2.89 23.16 21.35
N ARG A 113 -1.58 22.88 21.20
CA ARG A 113 -0.97 21.60 21.64
C ARG A 113 -1.07 21.47 23.16
N LEU A 114 -0.67 22.50 23.91
CA LEU A 114 -0.70 22.51 25.37
C LEU A 114 -2.13 22.31 25.91
N ARG A 115 -3.12 22.98 25.32
CA ARG A 115 -4.54 22.82 25.72
C ARG A 115 -5.05 21.39 25.48
N ARG A 116 -4.63 20.73 24.40
CA ARG A 116 -4.95 19.31 24.17
C ARG A 116 -4.30 18.43 25.23
N TYR A 117 -3.02 18.63 25.56
CA TYR A 117 -2.34 17.83 26.58
C TYR A 117 -2.89 18.04 28.00
N GLN A 118 -3.28 19.26 28.34
CA GLN A 118 -3.97 19.55 29.60
C GLN A 118 -5.33 18.84 29.70
N SER A 119 -6.01 18.60 28.57
CA SER A 119 -7.28 17.88 28.55
C SER A 119 -7.16 16.36 28.81
N LEU A 120 -5.96 15.77 28.76
CA LEU A 120 -5.75 14.37 29.14
C LEU A 120 -5.87 14.14 30.67
N GLY A 121 -5.85 15.20 31.48
CA GLY A 121 -6.06 15.14 32.93
C GLY A 121 -5.01 14.36 33.72
N GLY A 122 -5.11 14.44 35.05
CA GLY A 122 -4.26 13.70 35.99
C GLY A 122 -2.76 14.07 35.97
N PHE A 123 -1.94 13.21 36.59
CA PHE A 123 -0.48 13.37 36.68
C PHE A 123 0.19 13.30 35.29
N SER A 124 -0.33 12.44 34.41
CA SER A 124 0.19 12.26 33.05
C SER A 124 0.14 13.56 32.23
N GLY A 125 -0.97 14.31 32.31
CA GLY A 125 -1.10 15.60 31.62
C GLY A 125 -0.05 16.62 32.05
N MET A 126 0.27 16.70 33.35
CA MET A 126 1.29 17.61 33.88
C MET A 126 2.71 17.24 33.39
N VAL A 127 3.05 15.94 33.39
CA VAL A 127 4.35 15.45 32.89
C VAL A 127 4.49 15.74 31.40
N VAL A 128 3.45 15.49 30.60
CA VAL A 128 3.48 15.79 29.15
C VAL A 128 3.62 17.29 28.89
N CYS A 129 2.95 18.15 29.66
CA CYS A 129 3.11 19.60 29.53
C CYS A 129 4.54 20.06 29.84
N ALA A 130 5.16 19.52 30.91
CA ALA A 130 6.55 19.82 31.25
C ALA A 130 7.53 19.35 30.15
N LEU A 131 7.30 18.16 29.58
CA LEU A 131 8.08 17.63 28.46
C LEU A 131 7.97 18.52 27.22
N VAL A 132 6.76 18.94 26.85
CA VAL A 132 6.53 19.81 25.68
C VAL A 132 7.19 21.18 25.87
N LEU A 133 7.12 21.75 27.08
CA LEU A 133 7.84 22.99 27.42
C LEU A 133 9.36 22.83 27.28
N TYR A 134 9.90 21.73 27.82
CA TYR A 134 11.33 21.42 27.70
C TYR A 134 11.76 21.29 26.22
N ILE A 135 10.98 20.57 25.41
CA ILE A 135 11.24 20.39 23.98
C ILE A 135 11.21 21.74 23.25
N GLU A 136 10.24 22.61 23.54
CA GLU A 136 10.17 23.95 22.93
C GLU A 136 11.35 24.83 23.31
N LEU A 137 11.77 24.82 24.59
CA LEU A 137 12.98 25.54 25.02
C LEU A 137 14.23 25.02 24.30
N TRP A 138 14.35 23.69 24.17
CA TRP A 138 15.44 23.06 23.43
C TRP A 138 15.43 23.45 21.95
N ILE A 139 14.27 23.43 21.29
CA ILE A 139 14.14 23.85 19.89
C ILE A 139 14.52 25.32 19.72
N ARG A 140 14.13 26.21 20.62
CA ARG A 140 14.53 27.64 20.57
C ARG A 140 16.04 27.81 20.74
N PHE A 141 16.66 27.03 21.62
CA PHE A 141 18.11 27.01 21.77
C PHE A 141 18.83 26.51 20.50
N VAL A 142 18.32 25.43 19.89
CA VAL A 142 18.86 24.90 18.62
C VAL A 142 18.67 25.90 17.48
N GLN A 143 17.51 26.56 17.38
CA GLN A 143 17.26 27.61 16.38
C GLN A 143 18.18 28.82 16.56
N TRP A 144 18.59 29.12 17.80
CA TRP A 144 19.58 30.16 18.06
C TRP A 144 20.98 29.75 17.57
N MET A 145 21.37 28.49 17.75
CA MET A 145 22.65 27.97 17.25
C MET A 145 22.67 27.78 15.72
N GLN A 146 21.57 27.33 15.14
CA GLN A 146 21.41 27.09 13.71
C GLN A 146 20.08 27.69 13.24
N PRO A 147 20.08 28.94 12.74
CA PRO A 147 18.86 29.61 12.34
C PRO A 147 18.18 28.87 11.19
N LEU A 148 16.85 28.79 11.22
CA LEU A 148 16.06 28.18 10.15
C LEU A 148 16.34 28.76 8.75
N SER A 149 16.79 30.03 8.69
CA SER A 149 17.16 30.69 7.44
C SER A 149 18.46 30.17 6.81
N SER A 150 19.30 29.42 7.53
CA SER A 150 20.49 28.77 6.98
C SER A 150 20.26 27.32 6.53
N ILE A 151 19.04 26.80 6.70
CA ILE A 151 18.66 25.47 6.23
C ILE A 151 18.31 25.58 4.74
N ASP A 152 19.06 24.89 3.91
CA ASP A 152 18.77 24.81 2.48
C ASP A 152 17.42 24.11 2.25
N VAL A 153 16.48 24.82 1.63
CA VAL A 153 15.16 24.28 1.32
C VAL A 153 15.28 23.54 0.00
N VAL A 154 15.07 22.23 0.05
CA VAL A 154 15.02 21.40 -1.15
C VAL A 154 13.96 21.96 -2.10
N ARG A 155 14.36 22.25 -3.34
CA ARG A 155 13.43 22.74 -4.36
C ARG A 155 12.39 21.66 -4.65
N ASP A 156 11.12 22.04 -4.64
CA ASP A 156 10.05 21.14 -5.05
C ASP A 156 10.30 20.65 -6.49
N LEU A 157 10.16 19.35 -6.70
CA LEU A 157 10.19 18.77 -8.03
C LEU A 157 8.92 19.19 -8.75
N VAL A 158 9.02 20.21 -9.62
CA VAL A 158 7.89 20.61 -10.48
C VAL A 158 7.65 19.47 -11.48
N PRO A 159 6.47 18.81 -11.44
CA PRO A 159 6.17 17.78 -12.44
C PRO A 159 6.13 18.42 -13.84
N PRO A 160 6.61 17.72 -14.88
CA PRO A 160 6.60 18.26 -16.23
C PRO A 160 5.17 18.62 -16.63
N SER A 161 4.97 19.83 -17.16
CA SER A 161 3.68 20.29 -17.66
C SER A 161 3.13 19.29 -18.70
N PRO A 162 1.84 18.92 -18.65
CA PRO A 162 1.25 18.03 -19.64
C PRO A 162 1.42 18.65 -21.03
N SER A 163 2.06 17.91 -21.94
CA SER A 163 2.19 18.32 -23.34
C SER A 163 0.78 18.44 -23.96
N PRO A 164 0.50 19.49 -24.75
CA PRO A 164 -0.79 19.61 -25.42
C PRO A 164 -0.97 18.45 -26.40
N PRO A 165 -2.20 17.93 -26.56
CA PRO A 165 -2.48 16.84 -27.49
C PRO A 165 -2.11 17.25 -28.91
N SER A 166 -1.27 16.44 -29.56
CA SER A 166 -0.84 16.59 -30.95
C SER A 166 -2.02 16.29 -31.90
N ASN A 167 -2.87 17.27 -32.14
CA ASN A 167 -3.89 17.19 -33.19
C ASN A 167 -3.22 17.21 -34.57
N SER A 168 -2.95 16.04 -35.16
CA SER A 168 -2.58 15.94 -36.58
C SER A 168 -3.09 14.65 -37.25
N SER A 169 -4.41 14.45 -37.25
CA SER A 169 -5.03 13.46 -38.15
C SER A 169 -6.53 13.71 -38.35
N ALA A 170 -6.89 14.76 -39.10
CA ALA A 170 -8.22 14.88 -39.71
C ALA A 170 -8.22 15.83 -40.93
N LYS A 171 -7.63 15.39 -42.04
CA LYS A 171 -8.06 15.83 -43.39
C LYS A 171 -8.38 14.59 -44.21
N ALA A 172 -9.50 13.95 -43.89
CA ALA A 172 -10.11 12.93 -44.75
C ALA A 172 -11.08 13.62 -45.72
N LYS A 173 -10.72 13.50 -47.00
CA LYS A 173 -11.49 13.72 -48.24
C LYS A 173 -13.01 13.93 -48.07
N THR A 174 -13.49 15.11 -48.46
CA THR A 174 -14.89 15.32 -48.87
C THR A 174 -14.98 15.17 -50.38
N LYS A 175 -15.55 14.05 -50.85
CA LYS A 175 -15.97 13.82 -52.25
C LYS A 175 -17.27 13.04 -52.18
N THR A 176 -18.39 13.61 -52.68
CA THR A 176 -19.70 13.02 -53.06
C THR A 176 -20.69 14.20 -53.18
N THR A 177 -20.88 14.80 -54.36
CA THR A 177 -21.92 14.53 -55.40
C THR A 177 -23.37 14.87 -55.02
N ALA A 178 -23.96 15.79 -55.79
CA ALA A 178 -25.34 15.87 -56.32
C ALA A 178 -25.69 17.36 -56.53
N SER A 179 -26.47 17.84 -57.49
CA SER A 179 -27.00 17.43 -58.81
C SER A 179 -27.95 18.57 -59.21
N ALA A 180 -27.91 19.01 -60.48
CA ALA A 180 -28.98 19.64 -61.28
C ALA A 180 -29.94 20.70 -60.66
N ALA A 181 -30.03 21.88 -61.30
CA ALA A 181 -31.15 22.24 -62.20
C ALA A 181 -31.28 23.76 -62.41
N SER A 182 -31.53 24.11 -63.68
CA SER A 182 -31.98 25.41 -64.25
C SER A 182 -30.94 26.49 -64.50
#